data_AF-A0AAD6K6P6-F1
#
_entry.id   AF-A0AAD6K6P6-F1
#
_cell.length_a   1.000
_cell.length_b   1.000
_cell.length_c   1.000
_cell.angle_alpha   90.00
_cell.angle_beta   90.00
_cell.angle_gamma   90.00
#
_symmetry.space_group_name_H-M   'P 1'
#
loop_
_entity.id
_entity.type
_entity.pdbx_description
1 polymer ?
#
loop_
_entity_poly.entity_id
_entity_poly.type
_entity_poly.pdbx_seq_one_letter_code
_entity_poly.pdbx_strand_id
1 'polypeptide(L)'
;MHVKVACRRFQSKMNASSFGWVYCGSHNFSAAAWGRLISNPFGLKSKETEKTNTYLSSRLHVSNYELGIIFTFPPTETKGITNKDSKNLDDIVLPFVVPAPKYGPTDRPATARAMSEAVAELAGLERDRLIAEELIEEIPDEEEEAVEATDYAAVEKEEEKAYAEMLWNQVDSSQSF
;
A
#
# COMPACT_ATOMS: atom_id res chain seq x y z
N MET A 1 1.03 4.55 0.94
CA MET A 1 1.23 4.45 2.41
C MET A 1 2.00 3.18 2.72
N HIS A 2 3.04 3.25 3.55
CA HIS A 2 3.86 2.07 3.92
C HIS A 2 3.54 1.52 5.32
N VAL A 3 2.59 2.12 6.05
CA VAL A 3 2.10 1.65 7.35
C VAL A 3 1.18 0.44 7.20
N LYS A 4 1.22 -0.50 8.17
CA LYS A 4 0.30 -1.66 8.21
C LYS A 4 -0.49 -1.59 9.51
N VAL A 5 -1.79 -1.43 9.36
CA VAL A 5 -2.73 -1.29 10.46
C VAL A 5 -3.82 -2.34 10.28
N ALA A 6 -4.21 -2.97 11.38
CA ALA A 6 -5.40 -3.79 11.46
C ALA A 6 -6.22 -3.32 12.64
N CYS A 7 -7.54 -3.30 12.53
CA CYS A 7 -8.39 -2.94 13.65
C CYS A 7 -9.64 -3.81 13.67
N ARG A 8 -10.13 -4.06 14.86
CA ARG A 8 -11.47 -4.61 15.05
C ARG A 8 -12.22 -3.71 16.00
N ARG A 9 -13.29 -3.11 15.50
CA ARG A 9 -14.18 -2.22 16.24
C ARG A 9 -15.50 -2.95 16.52
N PHE A 10 -15.98 -2.80 17.74
CA PHE A 10 -17.32 -3.16 18.14
C PHE A 10 -18.00 -1.93 18.73
N GLN A 11 -19.30 -1.80 18.47
CA GLN A 11 -20.15 -0.79 19.08
C GLN A 11 -21.26 -1.53 19.84
N SER A 12 -21.41 -1.24 21.13
CA SER A 12 -22.58 -1.69 21.88
C SER A 12 -23.79 -0.82 21.51
N LYS A 13 -25.00 -1.38 21.61
CA LYS A 13 -26.24 -0.63 21.33
C LYS A 13 -26.43 0.45 22.39
N MET A 14 -26.78 1.65 21.91
CA MET A 14 -27.17 2.86 22.67
C MET A 14 -26.04 3.50 23.51
N ASN A 15 -25.45 4.57 22.97
CA ASN A 15 -24.58 5.56 23.66
C ASN A 15 -23.36 5.03 24.42
N ALA A 16 -22.92 3.80 24.17
CA ALA A 16 -21.76 3.20 24.80
C ALA A 16 -20.47 3.50 24.02
N SER A 17 -19.33 3.53 24.72
CA SER A 17 -18.02 3.63 24.11
C SER A 17 -17.75 2.45 23.16
N SER A 18 -17.00 2.71 22.10
CA SER A 18 -16.50 1.65 21.23
C SER A 18 -15.41 0.85 21.95
N PHE A 19 -15.41 -0.46 21.70
CA PHE A 19 -14.43 -1.39 22.24
C PHE A 19 -13.82 -2.22 21.12
N GLY A 20 -12.68 -2.84 21.38
CA GLY A 20 -11.97 -3.66 20.41
C GLY A 20 -10.46 -3.49 20.49
N TRP A 21 -9.81 -3.47 19.34
CA TRP A 21 -8.35 -3.33 19.28
C TRP A 21 -7.88 -2.68 17.99
N VAL A 22 -6.71 -2.06 18.07
CA VAL A 22 -5.95 -1.54 16.93
C VAL A 22 -4.54 -2.12 17.01
N TYR A 23 -4.10 -2.70 15.90
CA TYR A 23 -2.77 -3.22 15.67
C TYR A 23 -2.02 -2.29 14.72
N CYS A 24 -0.76 -2.01 15.01
CA CYS A 24 0.17 -1.38 14.09
C CYS A 24 1.50 -2.14 14.13
N GLY A 25 2.06 -2.46 12.96
CA GLY A 25 3.35 -3.16 12.90
C GLY A 25 3.91 -3.27 11.50
N SER A 26 4.90 -4.15 11.35
CA SER A 26 5.60 -4.37 10.07
C SER A 26 4.91 -5.37 9.15
N HIS A 27 3.94 -6.15 9.65
CA HIS A 27 3.38 -7.30 8.95
C HIS A 27 2.57 -6.89 7.73
N ASN A 28 3.06 -7.20 6.53
CA ASN A 28 2.25 -7.17 5.31
C ASN A 28 1.15 -8.24 5.36
N PHE A 29 0.12 -8.12 4.51
CA PHE A 29 -0.92 -9.14 4.37
C PHE A 29 -0.40 -10.36 3.58
N SER A 30 0.43 -11.18 4.24
CA SER A 30 1.04 -12.37 3.65
C SER A 30 1.19 -13.51 4.66
N ALA A 31 1.17 -14.74 4.16
CA ALA A 31 1.41 -15.94 4.99
C ALA A 31 2.84 -16.00 5.54
N ALA A 32 3.80 -15.35 4.90
CA ALA A 32 5.18 -15.28 5.40
C ALA A 32 5.27 -14.45 6.69
N ALA A 33 4.49 -13.36 6.78
CA ALA A 33 4.44 -12.48 7.94
C ALA A 33 3.51 -13.01 9.06
N TRP A 34 2.32 -13.51 8.71
CA TRP A 34 1.32 -13.96 9.69
C TRP A 34 1.39 -15.45 10.04
N GLY A 35 2.12 -16.21 9.23
CA GLY A 35 2.22 -17.65 9.34
C GLY A 35 1.15 -18.42 8.57
N ARG A 36 1.46 -19.69 8.32
CA ARG A 36 0.51 -20.69 7.79
C ARG A 36 0.60 -21.97 8.59
N LEU A 37 -0.52 -22.68 8.72
CA LEU A 37 -0.53 -24.01 9.31
C LEU A 37 0.13 -25.01 8.33
N ILE A 38 1.00 -25.86 8.86
CA ILE A 38 1.59 -27.00 8.18
C ILE A 38 1.28 -28.27 8.96
N SER A 39 0.96 -29.35 8.26
CA SER A 39 0.82 -30.66 8.89
C SER A 39 2.20 -31.17 9.33
N ASN A 40 2.26 -31.85 10.47
CA ASN A 40 3.47 -32.47 10.95
C ASN A 40 3.72 -33.76 10.16
N PRO A 41 4.82 -33.87 9.38
CA PRO A 41 5.13 -35.11 8.66
C PRO A 41 5.53 -36.26 9.61
N PHE A 42 5.85 -35.97 10.87
CA PHE A 42 6.27 -36.95 11.88
C PHE A 42 5.11 -37.58 12.68
N GLY A 43 3.87 -37.34 12.28
CA GLY A 43 2.71 -38.04 12.84
C GLY A 43 2.77 -39.52 12.45
N LEU A 44 3.30 -40.36 13.34
CA LEU A 44 3.18 -41.81 13.31
C LEU A 44 1.75 -42.16 12.90
N LYS A 45 1.58 -42.83 11.75
CA LYS A 45 0.29 -43.42 11.37
C LYS A 45 0.02 -44.58 12.32
N SER A 46 -0.36 -44.30 13.57
CA SER A 46 -1.03 -45.29 14.40
C SER A 46 -2.39 -45.53 13.75
N LYS A 47 -2.50 -46.67 13.07
CA LYS A 47 -3.79 -47.22 12.67
C LYS A 47 -4.56 -47.52 13.95
N GLU A 48 -5.31 -46.55 14.46
CA GLU A 48 -6.42 -46.84 15.35
C GLU A 48 -7.37 -45.65 15.37
N THR A 49 -8.52 -45.89 14.73
CA THR A 49 -9.85 -45.48 15.13
C THR A 49 -9.91 -44.45 16.24
N GLU A 50 -9.99 -43.15 15.91
CA GLU A 50 -10.77 -42.17 16.67
C GLU A 50 -10.83 -40.82 15.95
N LYS A 51 -12.05 -40.30 15.78
CA LYS A 51 -12.35 -38.98 15.20
C LYS A 51 -12.05 -37.86 16.20
N THR A 52 -10.84 -37.80 16.74
CA THR A 52 -10.48 -36.82 17.76
C THR A 52 -9.19 -36.07 17.35
N ASN A 53 -9.37 -34.77 17.10
CA ASN A 53 -8.35 -33.71 17.04
C ASN A 53 -7.26 -33.79 15.95
N THR A 54 -7.64 -33.47 14.72
CA THR A 54 -6.73 -33.02 13.64
C THR A 54 -5.82 -31.84 14.01
N TYR A 55 -6.13 -31.09 15.08
CA TYR A 55 -5.34 -29.95 15.54
C TYR A 55 -4.02 -30.33 16.24
N LEU A 56 -3.90 -31.53 16.82
CA LEU A 56 -2.71 -31.94 17.58
C LEU A 56 -1.47 -32.22 16.71
N SER A 57 -1.65 -32.29 15.38
CA SER A 57 -0.59 -32.55 14.40
C SER A 57 -0.18 -31.31 13.60
N SER A 58 -0.75 -30.12 13.87
CA SER A 58 -0.48 -28.93 13.06
C SER A 58 0.57 -28.02 13.71
N ARG A 59 1.54 -27.53 12.93
CA ARG A 59 2.52 -26.51 13.36
C ARG A 59 2.24 -25.20 12.63
N LEU A 60 2.43 -24.06 13.29
CA LEU A 60 2.40 -22.76 12.64
C LEU A 60 3.81 -22.43 12.11
N HIS A 61 3.93 -22.21 10.81
CA HIS A 61 5.18 -21.84 10.17
C HIS A 61 5.13 -20.36 9.75
N VAL A 62 6.02 -19.56 10.32
CA VAL A 62 6.23 -18.13 10.01
C VAL A 62 7.61 -17.98 9.40
N SER A 63 7.73 -17.21 8.31
CA SER A 63 8.98 -17.10 7.54
C SER A 63 9.73 -15.80 7.78
N ASN A 64 9.02 -14.75 8.18
CA ASN A 64 9.60 -13.43 8.37
C ASN A 64 9.74 -13.08 9.85
N TYR A 65 10.75 -12.25 10.16
CA TYR A 65 10.80 -11.53 11.41
C TYR A 65 9.94 -10.28 11.30
N GLU A 66 8.96 -10.17 12.17
CA GLU A 66 8.00 -9.08 12.15
C GLU A 66 7.69 -8.64 13.58
N LEU A 67 7.39 -7.36 13.78
CA LEU A 67 7.03 -6.81 15.09
C LEU A 67 5.80 -5.90 14.96
N GLY A 68 4.96 -5.89 15.98
CA GLY A 68 3.83 -4.98 16.06
C GLY A 68 3.34 -4.80 17.49
N ILE A 69 2.56 -3.74 17.68
CA ILE A 69 1.97 -3.35 18.96
C ILE A 69 0.45 -3.42 18.80
N ILE A 70 -0.24 -3.97 19.80
CA ILE A 70 -1.70 -4.02 19.86
C ILE A 70 -2.16 -3.14 21.02
N PHE A 71 -2.97 -2.14 20.69
CA PHE A 71 -3.72 -1.34 21.65
C PHE A 71 -5.09 -1.98 21.84
N THR A 72 -5.38 -2.42 23.07
CA THR A 72 -6.64 -3.06 23.42
C THR A 72 -7.54 -2.11 24.20
N PHE A 73 -8.82 -2.10 23.83
CA PHE A 73 -9.87 -1.30 24.47
C PHE A 73 -10.96 -2.28 24.90
N PRO A 74 -10.91 -2.80 26.14
CA PRO A 74 -11.91 -3.72 26.62
C PRO A 74 -13.29 -3.03 26.74
N PRO A 75 -14.40 -3.78 26.68
CA PRO A 75 -15.71 -3.23 27.02
C PRO A 75 -15.68 -2.65 28.44
N THR A 76 -16.27 -1.48 28.63
CA THR A 76 -16.42 -0.88 29.97
C THR A 76 -17.46 -1.69 30.76
N GLU A 77 -17.04 -2.38 31.82
CA GLU A 77 -17.99 -3.01 32.74
C GLU A 77 -18.81 -1.93 33.46
N THR A 78 -20.13 -2.08 33.49
CA THR A 78 -21.12 -1.15 34.06
C THR A 78 -21.09 -1.04 35.59
N LYS A 79 -19.93 -1.24 36.25
CA LYS A 79 -19.82 -1.17 37.71
C LYS A 79 -18.77 -0.17 38.17
N GLY A 80 -19.24 1.08 38.31
CA GLY A 80 -18.98 1.86 39.53
C GLY A 80 -17.56 2.35 39.79
N ILE A 81 -16.75 2.62 38.76
CA ILE A 81 -15.49 3.35 38.96
C ILE A 81 -15.60 4.72 38.30
N THR A 82 -15.53 5.71 39.17
CA THR A 82 -15.55 7.16 38.95
C THR A 82 -14.59 7.61 37.84
N ASN A 83 -15.12 8.47 36.95
CA ASN A 83 -14.45 9.53 36.18
C ASN A 83 -12.91 9.47 36.13
N LYS A 84 -12.35 8.44 35.49
CA LYS A 84 -11.03 8.54 34.87
C LYS A 84 -11.27 8.79 33.40
N ASP A 85 -10.52 9.72 32.80
CA ASP A 85 -10.47 9.92 31.35
C ASP A 85 -10.16 8.59 30.65
N SER A 86 -11.21 7.82 30.36
CA SER A 86 -11.07 6.52 29.74
C SER A 86 -10.85 6.76 28.26
N LYS A 87 -9.60 6.62 27.82
CA LYS A 87 -9.29 6.62 26.39
C LYS A 87 -10.10 5.54 25.70
N ASN A 88 -10.88 5.91 24.70
CA ASN A 88 -11.72 5.04 23.91
C ASN A 88 -11.02 4.66 22.62
N LEU A 89 -11.52 3.61 21.96
CA LEU A 89 -11.01 3.20 20.64
C LEU A 89 -11.20 4.31 19.59
N ASP A 90 -12.23 5.15 19.75
CA ASP A 90 -12.50 6.33 18.93
C ASP A 90 -11.43 7.44 19.04
N ASP A 91 -10.62 7.44 20.10
CA ASP A 91 -9.58 8.46 20.30
C ASP A 91 -8.30 8.17 19.48
N ILE A 92 -8.22 7.00 18.84
CA ILE A 92 -7.10 6.66 17.95
C ILE A 92 -7.30 7.35 16.61
N VAL A 93 -6.38 8.25 16.29
CA VAL A 93 -6.28 8.86 14.96
C VAL A 93 -5.58 7.90 14.00
N LEU A 94 -6.27 7.52 12.92
CA LEU A 94 -5.72 6.70 11.85
C LEU A 94 -5.24 7.58 10.69
N PRO A 95 -4.16 7.19 9.98
CA PRO A 95 -3.60 7.98 8.88
C PRO A 95 -4.43 7.88 7.58
N PHE A 96 -5.65 7.37 7.65
CA PHE A 96 -6.56 7.16 6.52
C PHE A 96 -8.02 7.25 6.96
N VAL A 97 -8.89 7.48 5.98
CA VAL A 97 -10.34 7.63 6.19
C VAL A 97 -10.98 6.31 6.61
N VAL A 98 -11.90 6.38 7.58
CA VAL A 98 -12.70 5.25 8.06
C VAL A 98 -14.20 5.64 8.00
N PRO A 99 -15.09 4.81 7.42
CA PRO A 99 -14.82 3.51 6.81
C PRO A 99 -14.01 3.60 5.51
N ALA A 100 -13.29 2.53 5.18
CA ALA A 100 -12.51 2.47 3.95
C ALA A 100 -13.42 2.60 2.72
N PRO A 101 -13.12 3.50 1.77
CA PRO A 101 -13.85 3.62 0.52
C PRO A 101 -13.84 2.30 -0.26
N LYS A 102 -14.96 1.96 -0.91
CA LYS A 102 -15.02 0.80 -1.80
C LYS A 102 -14.43 1.18 -3.15
N TYR A 103 -13.71 0.23 -3.76
CA TYR A 103 -13.21 0.37 -5.11
C TYR A 103 -14.40 0.50 -6.08
N GLY A 104 -14.30 1.43 -7.02
CA GLY A 104 -15.21 1.60 -8.13
C GLY A 104 -15.00 0.55 -9.23
N PRO A 105 -15.87 0.53 -10.26
CA PRO A 105 -15.79 -0.46 -11.34
C PRO A 105 -14.51 -0.41 -12.17
N THR A 106 -13.89 0.76 -12.27
CA THR A 106 -12.65 1.01 -13.04
C THR A 106 -11.40 1.00 -12.17
N ASP A 107 -11.55 0.88 -10.84
CA ASP A 107 -10.41 0.93 -9.94
C ASP A 107 -9.63 -0.38 -10.02
N ARG A 108 -8.31 -0.26 -10.10
CA ARG A 108 -7.37 -1.38 -10.07
C ARG A 108 -6.37 -1.22 -8.94
N PRO A 109 -5.96 -2.31 -8.26
CA PRO A 109 -4.88 -2.22 -7.29
C PRO A 109 -3.59 -1.76 -7.98
N ALA A 110 -2.81 -0.94 -7.28
CA ALA A 110 -1.52 -0.40 -7.74
C ALA A 110 -0.43 -1.49 -7.77
N THR A 111 -0.64 -2.50 -8.61
CA THR A 111 0.37 -3.52 -8.91
C THR A 111 1.39 -2.95 -9.89
N ALA A 112 2.61 -3.49 -9.90
CA ALA A 112 3.65 -3.06 -10.85
C ALA A 112 3.13 -3.08 -12.29
N ARG A 113 2.45 -4.17 -12.67
CA ARG A 113 1.84 -4.31 -14.00
C ARG A 113 0.78 -3.24 -14.27
N ALA A 114 -0.18 -3.04 -13.36
CA ALA A 114 -1.24 -2.04 -13.54
C ALA A 114 -0.67 -0.61 -13.65
N MET A 115 0.39 -0.30 -12.92
CA MET A 115 1.08 0.98 -13.03
C MET A 115 1.80 1.11 -14.38
N SER A 116 2.52 0.08 -14.83
CA SER A 116 3.16 0.08 -16.15
C SER A 116 2.15 0.22 -17.29
N GLU A 117 1.02 -0.48 -17.23
CA GLU A 117 -0.08 -0.37 -18.20
C GLU A 117 -0.68 1.04 -18.20
N ALA A 118 -0.93 1.63 -17.02
CA ALA A 118 -1.44 3.00 -16.91
C ALA A 118 -0.50 4.02 -17.55
N VAL A 119 0.82 3.86 -17.35
CA VAL A 119 1.82 4.74 -17.98
C VAL A 119 1.84 4.57 -19.49
N ALA A 120 1.72 3.34 -19.99
CA ALA A 120 1.65 3.07 -21.42
C ALA A 120 0.38 3.63 -22.07
N GLU A 121 -0.78 3.49 -21.41
CA GLU A 121 -2.05 4.09 -21.84
C GLU A 121 -1.95 5.62 -21.93
N LEU A 122 -1.34 6.26 -20.92
CA LEU A 122 -1.16 7.71 -20.90
C LEU A 122 -0.22 8.19 -22.02
N ALA A 123 0.87 7.47 -22.29
CA ALA A 123 1.77 7.76 -23.40
C ALA A 123 1.11 7.52 -24.78
N GLY A 124 0.19 6.56 -24.89
CA GLY A 124 -0.62 6.35 -26.09
C GLY A 124 -1.55 7.53 -26.34
N LEU A 125 -2.31 7.94 -25.32
CA LEU A 125 -3.20 9.09 -25.39
C LEU A 125 -2.47 10.40 -25.69
N GLU A 126 -1.25 10.59 -25.18
CA GLU A 126 -0.43 11.77 -25.48
C GLU A 126 0.00 11.79 -26.94
N ARG A 127 0.41 10.66 -27.53
CA ARG A 127 0.68 10.56 -28.97
C ARG A 127 -0.56 10.85 -29.80
N ASP A 128 -1.70 10.25 -29.44
CA ASP A 128 -2.96 10.45 -30.16
C ASP A 128 -3.41 11.92 -30.09
N ARG A 129 -3.17 12.61 -28.96
CA ARG A 129 -3.44 14.05 -28.81
C ARG A 129 -2.55 14.89 -29.72
N LEU A 130 -1.25 14.62 -29.75
CA LEU A 130 -0.30 15.35 -30.61
C LEU A 130 -0.65 15.18 -32.09
N ILE A 131 -1.00 13.96 -32.53
CA ILE A 131 -1.45 13.70 -33.90
C ILE A 131 -2.76 14.45 -34.22
N ALA A 132 -3.70 14.49 -33.27
CA ALA A 132 -4.95 15.23 -33.46
C ALA A 132 -4.73 16.75 -33.52
N GLU A 133 -3.78 17.30 -32.75
CA GLU A 133 -3.38 18.71 -32.81
C GLU A 133 -2.71 19.05 -34.16
N GLU A 134 -1.82 18.19 -34.66
CA GLU A 134 -1.18 18.33 -35.98
C GLU A 134 -2.20 18.29 -37.14
N LEU A 135 -3.19 17.39 -37.08
CA LEU A 135 -4.29 17.29 -38.06
C LEU A 135 -5.27 18.47 -38.04
N ILE A 136 -5.34 19.22 -36.94
CA ILE A 136 -6.19 20.43 -36.84
C ILE A 136 -5.47 21.66 -37.40
N GLU A 137 -4.13 21.65 -37.43
CA GLU A 137 -3.31 22.73 -38.00
C GLU A 137 -3.19 22.64 -39.55
N GLU A 138 -3.52 21.50 -40.16
CA GLU A 138 -3.63 21.34 -41.62
C GLU A 138 -5.00 21.82 -42.19
N ILE A 139 -5.31 23.11 -42.07
CA ILE A 139 -6.22 23.79 -43.02
C ILE A 139 -5.33 24.29 -44.17
N PRO A 140 -5.56 23.91 -45.44
CA PRO A 140 -4.63 24.22 -46.52
C PRO A 140 -4.76 25.69 -46.91
N ASP A 141 -3.83 26.52 -46.45
CA ASP A 141 -3.45 27.73 -47.19
C ASP A 141 -2.15 27.41 -47.94
N GLU A 142 -2.31 27.30 -49.27
CA GLU A 142 -1.22 27.19 -50.23
C GLU A 142 -0.26 28.38 -50.06
N GLU A 143 0.96 28.14 -49.57
CA GLU A 143 2.17 28.76 -50.11
C GLU A 143 3.42 28.02 -49.60
N GLU A 144 4.19 27.49 -50.56
CA GLU A 144 5.50 26.89 -50.35
C GLU A 144 6.46 27.87 -49.65
N GLU A 145 6.97 27.52 -48.47
CA GLU A 145 8.29 27.99 -48.07
C GLU A 145 9.06 26.86 -47.37
N ALA A 146 10.16 26.47 -48.00
CA ALA A 146 11.03 25.39 -47.56
C ALA A 146 11.68 25.72 -46.21
N VAL A 147 11.51 24.85 -45.21
CA VAL A 147 12.25 24.94 -43.95
C VAL A 147 13.16 23.72 -43.79
N GLU A 148 14.44 24.04 -43.74
CA GLU A 148 15.62 23.19 -43.59
C GLU A 148 15.51 22.20 -42.41
N ALA A 149 15.88 20.94 -42.65
CA ALA A 149 16.00 19.92 -41.63
C ALA A 149 17.15 20.24 -40.67
N THR A 150 16.84 20.64 -39.44
CA THR A 150 17.84 20.72 -38.36
C THR A 150 17.89 19.41 -37.59
N ASP A 151 19.00 18.71 -37.76
CA ASP A 151 19.46 17.55 -36.99
C ASP A 151 19.49 17.89 -35.49
N TYR A 152 18.57 17.32 -34.71
CA TYR A 152 18.42 17.59 -33.27
C TYR A 152 19.41 16.71 -32.48
N ALA A 153 20.70 17.03 -32.57
CA ALA A 153 21.68 16.51 -31.65
C ALA A 153 21.48 17.21 -30.29
N ALA A 154 20.99 16.46 -29.29
CA ALA A 154 20.86 16.93 -27.92
C ALA A 154 22.24 17.25 -27.33
N VAL A 155 22.66 18.52 -27.45
CA VAL A 155 23.79 19.06 -26.69
C VAL A 155 23.30 19.30 -25.28
N GLU A 156 23.62 18.38 -24.37
CA GLU A 156 23.43 18.60 -22.92
C GLU A 156 24.08 19.93 -22.54
N LYS A 157 23.26 20.89 -22.11
CA LYS A 157 23.75 22.20 -21.68
C LYS A 157 24.56 21.99 -20.40
N GLU A 158 25.74 22.61 -20.34
CA GLU A 158 26.69 22.51 -19.23
C GLU A 158 26.06 22.87 -17.87
N GLU A 159 25.01 23.69 -17.89
CA GLU A 159 24.17 24.07 -16.74
C GLU A 159 23.38 22.89 -16.14
N GLU A 160 22.88 21.97 -16.98
CA GLU A 160 22.13 20.78 -16.55
C GLU A 160 23.07 19.76 -15.89
N LYS A 161 24.32 19.67 -16.38
CA LYS A 161 25.35 18.83 -15.79
C LYS A 161 25.76 19.32 -14.41
N ALA A 162 25.93 20.64 -14.23
CA ALA A 162 26.24 21.23 -12.93
C ALA A 162 25.09 21.02 -11.93
N TYR A 163 23.84 21.12 -12.38
CA TYR A 163 22.67 20.85 -11.54
C TYR A 163 22.58 19.39 -11.11
N ALA A 164 22.84 18.45 -12.04
CA ALA A 164 22.87 17.03 -11.72
C ALA A 164 23.98 16.69 -10.72
N GLU A 165 25.18 17.23 -10.90
CA GLU A 165 26.32 17.00 -10.00
C GLU A 165 26.08 17.58 -8.59
N MET A 166 25.41 18.73 -8.49
CA MET A 166 24.97 19.29 -7.20
C MET A 166 23.99 18.36 -6.46
N LEU A 167 23.04 17.75 -7.17
CA LEU A 167 22.09 16.80 -6.58
C LEU A 167 22.76 15.51 -6.11
N TRP A 168 23.74 15.00 -6.86
CA TRP A 168 24.46 13.78 -6.48
C TRP A 168 25.33 13.97 -5.23
N ASN A 169 25.99 15.12 -5.09
CA ASN A 169 26.82 15.42 -3.92
C ASN A 169 26.04 15.61 -2.60
N GLN A 170 24.73 15.89 -2.67
CA GLN A 170 23.90 16.01 -1.46
C GLN A 170 23.61 14.64 -0.80
N VAL A 171 23.68 13.54 -1.53
CA VAL A 171 23.38 12.20 -1.01
C VAL A 171 24.53 11.64 -0.17
N ASP A 172 25.78 11.94 -0.55
CA ASP A 172 26.98 11.45 0.14
C ASP A 172 27.27 12.16 1.46
N SER A 173 26.77 13.39 1.63
CA SER A 173 26.99 14.18 2.86
C SER A 173 26.18 13.68 4.06
N SER A 174 25.17 12.82 3.84
CA SER A 174 24.27 12.30 4.89
C SER A 174 24.68 10.95 5.49
N GLN A 175 25.79 10.33 5.04
CA GLN A 175 26.26 9.04 5.56
C GLN A 175 27.46 9.13 6.53
N SER A 176 27.62 10.26 7.21
CA SER A 176 28.61 10.38 8.28
C SER A 176 28.02 10.96 9.56
N PHE A 177 27.19 10.17 10.25
CA PHE A 177 27.02 10.16 11.71
C PHE A 177 26.45 8.82 12.19
#